data_AF-G5H660-F1
#
_entry.id   AF-G5H660-F1
#
_cell.length_a   1.000
_cell.length_b   1.000
_cell.length_c   1.000
_cell.angle_alpha   90.00
_cell.angle_beta   90.00
_cell.angle_gamma   90.00
#
_symmetry.space_group_name_H-M   'P 1'
#
loop_
_entity.id
_entity.type
_entity.pdbx_description
1 polymer ?
#
loop_
_entity_poly.entity_id
_entity_poly.type
_entity_poly.pdbx_seq_one_letter_code
_entity_poly.pdbx_strand_id
1 'polypeptide(L)'
;MKRLLLTGMLLLLGAAPASFAQGAKDVVINELLIKNRNNYQDAYGHRVSWIELCNSGYSKVNLSSCYLVLETGGKSYSYRIPKGDARTWLDPGSYTVFFCEGSETKGTFHTNFTLTGETADPATLPGYVPDSVDRPLPDQLVTLSFLDANGRDTIDKVTYNLADQQADISIGRIPADDAPGQILFTKLTSTTPFATNITNPPMPKHEKMRLADPHGISMTVTAVAVVFSALILLYLAFWALGKLMIHIAKRNKQKASGTATVAPPVKIKNEGAIVGAEIAAIGMALKMYQDEMHDIESHVLTINRVAKAYSPWSSKIYGLSQPLRK
;
A
#
# COMPACT_ATOMS: atom_id res chain seq x y z
N MET A 1 -0.13 -6.06 -55.91
CA MET A 1 -0.67 -5.73 -54.56
C MET A 1 -1.27 -6.92 -53.80
N LYS A 2 -1.85 -7.94 -54.45
CA LYS A 2 -2.43 -9.12 -53.75
C LYS A 2 -1.43 -10.15 -53.20
N ARG A 3 -0.15 -10.11 -53.61
CA ARG A 3 0.90 -11.06 -53.15
C ARG A 3 1.68 -10.59 -51.92
N LEU A 4 1.65 -9.30 -51.57
CA LEU A 4 2.28 -8.79 -50.34
C LEU A 4 1.35 -8.84 -49.11
N LEU A 5 0.04 -8.94 -49.32
CA LEU A 5 -0.93 -9.08 -48.22
C LEU A 5 -0.99 -10.50 -47.66
N LEU A 6 -0.64 -11.53 -48.46
CA LEU A 6 -0.63 -12.92 -48.00
C LEU A 6 0.61 -13.28 -47.18
N THR A 7 1.76 -12.63 -47.43
CA THR A 7 2.98 -12.83 -46.64
C THR A 7 2.95 -12.11 -45.30
N GLY A 8 2.23 -10.98 -45.20
CA GLY A 8 2.00 -10.28 -43.92
C GLY A 8 1.06 -11.03 -42.97
N MET A 9 0.07 -11.75 -43.50
CA MET A 9 -0.90 -12.49 -42.67
C MET A 9 -0.36 -13.84 -42.18
N LEU A 10 0.63 -14.43 -42.87
CA LEU A 10 1.26 -15.68 -42.44
C LEU A 10 2.33 -15.47 -41.35
N LEU A 11 2.89 -14.25 -41.25
CA LEU A 11 3.83 -13.88 -40.18
C LEU A 11 3.15 -13.57 -38.84
N LEU A 12 1.82 -13.37 -38.83
CA LEU A 12 1.02 -13.18 -37.62
C LEU A 12 0.43 -14.48 -37.04
N LEU A 13 0.55 -15.61 -37.74
CA LEU A 13 0.13 -16.93 -37.22
C LEU A 13 1.30 -17.76 -36.63
N GLY A 14 2.55 -17.30 -36.78
CA GLY A 14 3.74 -18.08 -36.39
C GLY A 14 4.23 -17.86 -34.96
N ALA A 15 3.63 -16.95 -34.20
CA ALA A 15 3.98 -16.71 -32.80
C ALA A 15 2.81 -17.09 -31.90
N ALA A 16 2.44 -18.38 -31.90
CA ALA A 16 1.87 -18.92 -30.68
C ALA A 16 2.99 -18.80 -29.63
N PRO A 17 2.84 -17.99 -28.56
CA PRO A 17 3.76 -18.12 -27.45
C PRO A 17 3.70 -19.59 -27.07
N ALA A 18 4.85 -20.27 -27.12
CA ALA A 18 4.98 -21.58 -26.51
C ALA A 18 4.36 -21.42 -25.13
N SER A 19 3.25 -22.11 -24.88
CA SER A 19 2.62 -22.08 -23.57
C SER A 19 3.63 -22.71 -22.65
N PHE A 20 4.48 -21.87 -22.05
CA PHE A 20 5.34 -22.26 -20.95
C PHE A 20 4.39 -22.90 -19.96
N ALA A 21 4.66 -24.16 -19.62
CA ALA A 21 3.95 -24.81 -18.54
C ALA A 21 3.84 -23.82 -17.39
N GLN A 22 2.63 -23.62 -16.88
CA GLN A 22 2.37 -22.77 -15.72
C GLN A 22 3.14 -23.40 -14.54
N GLY A 23 4.39 -22.99 -14.37
CA GLY A 23 5.31 -23.58 -13.41
C GLY A 23 4.87 -23.27 -12.00
N ALA A 24 5.25 -24.11 -11.05
CA ALA A 24 4.85 -23.96 -9.65
C ALA A 24 5.64 -22.87 -8.90
N LYS A 25 6.20 -21.89 -9.61
CA LYS A 25 7.14 -20.89 -9.06
C LYS A 25 6.55 -20.02 -7.95
N ASP A 26 5.24 -19.81 -7.97
CA ASP A 26 4.55 -19.02 -6.94
C ASP A 26 4.09 -19.87 -5.74
N VAL A 27 4.39 -21.18 -5.75
CA VAL A 27 4.08 -22.10 -4.66
C VAL A 27 5.20 -22.06 -3.64
N VAL A 28 4.80 -22.01 -2.37
CA VAL A 28 5.70 -21.81 -1.27
C VAL A 28 5.40 -22.77 -0.13
N ILE A 29 6.42 -23.13 0.64
CA ILE A 29 6.27 -23.88 1.88
C ILE A 29 5.71 -22.91 2.93
N ASN A 30 4.50 -23.21 3.41
CA ASN A 30 3.77 -22.34 4.33
C ASN A 30 4.00 -22.74 5.79
N GLU A 31 3.82 -24.01 6.11
CA GLU A 31 3.84 -24.51 7.50
C GLU A 31 4.35 -25.94 7.54
N LEU A 32 4.99 -26.31 8.65
CA LEU A 32 5.50 -27.65 8.94
C LEU A 32 5.14 -28.03 10.37
N LEU A 33 4.64 -29.24 10.57
CA LEU A 33 4.52 -29.83 11.90
C LEU A 33 5.33 -31.12 11.94
N ILE A 34 6.41 -31.13 12.73
CA ILE A 34 7.36 -32.25 12.78
C ILE A 34 6.89 -33.31 13.77
N LYS A 35 6.41 -32.91 14.95
CA LYS A 35 5.90 -33.81 15.98
C LYS A 35 4.41 -33.55 16.17
N ASN A 36 3.57 -34.45 15.66
CA ASN A 36 2.13 -34.34 15.75
C ASN A 36 1.59 -35.37 16.75
N ARG A 37 1.13 -34.90 17.91
CA ARG A 37 0.64 -35.75 19.00
C ARG A 37 -0.87 -35.65 19.15
N ASN A 38 -1.41 -34.43 19.16
CA ASN A 38 -2.84 -34.15 19.37
C ASN A 38 -3.42 -33.13 18.37
N ASN A 39 -2.72 -32.88 17.27
CA ASN A 39 -3.10 -31.86 16.29
C ASN A 39 -3.82 -32.48 15.07
N TYR A 40 -3.71 -31.81 13.91
CA TYR A 40 -4.36 -32.16 12.66
C TYR A 40 -4.18 -33.63 12.25
N GLN A 41 -5.26 -34.28 11.79
CA GLN A 41 -5.29 -35.70 11.45
C GLN A 41 -5.42 -35.92 9.94
N ASP A 42 -4.85 -37.01 9.45
CA ASP A 42 -5.09 -37.49 8.09
C ASP A 42 -6.51 -38.08 7.93
N ALA A 43 -6.89 -38.38 6.69
CA ALA A 43 -8.19 -39.00 6.39
C ALA A 43 -8.37 -40.42 6.96
N TYR A 44 -7.31 -41.00 7.52
CA TYR A 44 -7.27 -42.33 8.14
C TYR A 44 -7.24 -42.25 9.67
N GLY A 45 -7.32 -41.04 10.25
CA GLY A 45 -7.30 -40.80 11.69
C GLY A 45 -5.91 -40.80 12.33
N HIS A 46 -4.84 -40.82 11.55
CA HIS A 46 -3.47 -40.77 12.06
C HIS A 46 -2.98 -39.33 12.24
N ARG A 47 -2.15 -39.13 13.26
CA ARG A 47 -1.48 -37.85 13.57
C ARG A 47 -0.01 -37.98 13.22
N VAL A 48 0.32 -37.72 11.97
CA VAL A 48 1.68 -37.81 11.45
C VAL A 48 2.26 -36.42 11.22
N SER A 49 3.58 -36.33 11.07
CA SER A 49 4.22 -35.10 10.63
C SER A 49 3.67 -34.66 9.27
N TRP A 50 3.68 -33.37 8.94
CA TRP A 50 3.15 -32.89 7.68
C TRP A 50 3.76 -31.56 7.22
N ILE A 51 3.64 -31.33 5.91
CA ILE A 51 4.07 -30.14 5.18
C ILE A 51 2.86 -29.47 4.57
N GLU A 52 2.76 -28.16 4.69
CA GLU A 52 1.78 -27.38 3.94
C GLU A 52 2.45 -26.53 2.87
N LEU A 53 1.89 -26.60 1.66
CA LEU A 53 2.23 -25.73 0.55
C LEU A 53 1.09 -24.74 0.31
N CYS A 54 1.44 -23.50 -0.03
CA CYS A 54 0.51 -22.44 -0.38
C CYS A 54 0.81 -21.93 -1.79
N ASN A 55 -0.22 -21.70 -2.60
CA ASN A 55 -0.09 -20.93 -3.83
C ASN A 55 -0.18 -19.44 -3.50
N SER A 56 0.98 -18.78 -3.42
CA SER A 56 1.04 -17.33 -3.16
C SER A 56 0.79 -16.48 -4.41
N GLY A 57 0.66 -17.11 -5.58
CA GLY A 57 0.45 -16.46 -6.86
C GLY A 57 -1.03 -16.17 -7.16
N TYR A 58 -1.25 -15.55 -8.32
CA TYR A 58 -2.57 -15.14 -8.79
C TYR A 58 -3.19 -16.09 -9.82
N SER A 59 -2.49 -17.18 -10.16
CA SER A 59 -2.94 -18.15 -11.14
C SER A 59 -3.04 -19.54 -10.55
N LYS A 60 -3.94 -20.37 -11.10
CA LYS A 60 -4.05 -21.77 -10.72
C LYS A 60 -2.80 -22.53 -11.15
N VAL A 61 -2.22 -23.31 -10.24
CA VAL A 61 -0.97 -24.06 -10.45
C VAL A 61 -1.22 -25.55 -10.31
N ASN A 62 -0.50 -26.37 -11.07
CA ASN A 62 -0.49 -27.82 -10.89
C ASN A 62 0.81 -28.27 -10.23
N LEU A 63 0.71 -28.94 -9.08
CA LEU A 63 1.85 -29.47 -8.33
C LEU A 63 2.33 -30.83 -8.86
N SER A 64 1.59 -31.47 -9.75
CA SER A 64 1.96 -32.80 -10.25
C SER A 64 3.34 -32.78 -10.92
N SER A 65 4.13 -33.82 -10.67
CA SER A 65 5.54 -33.94 -11.09
C SER A 65 6.55 -33.05 -10.37
N CYS A 66 6.15 -32.06 -9.57
CA CYS A 66 7.06 -31.36 -8.68
C CYS A 66 7.61 -32.32 -7.61
N TYR A 67 8.68 -31.91 -6.94
CA TYR A 67 9.37 -32.76 -5.97
C TYR A 67 9.43 -32.08 -4.60
N LEU A 68 9.19 -32.88 -3.56
CA LEU A 68 9.58 -32.57 -2.20
C LEU A 68 10.87 -33.33 -1.90
N VAL A 69 11.90 -32.63 -1.47
CA VAL A 69 13.23 -33.20 -1.18
C VAL A 69 13.61 -32.88 0.25
N LEU A 70 13.91 -33.92 1.03
CA LEU A 70 14.37 -33.82 2.41
C LEU A 70 15.84 -34.24 2.49
N GLU A 71 16.69 -33.35 3.00
CA GLU A 71 18.10 -33.61 3.22
C GLU A 71 18.40 -33.54 4.71
N THR A 72 18.95 -34.63 5.26
CA THR A 72 19.29 -34.68 6.69
C THR A 72 20.32 -35.77 6.99
N GLY A 73 21.27 -35.50 7.89
CA GLY A 73 22.29 -36.46 8.29
C GLY A 73 23.12 -37.04 7.12
N GLY A 74 23.33 -36.27 6.05
CA GLY A 74 24.02 -36.70 4.83
C GLY A 74 23.19 -37.62 3.91
N LYS A 75 21.91 -37.86 4.21
CA LYS A 75 20.96 -38.59 3.37
C LYS A 75 20.02 -37.63 2.67
N SER A 76 19.52 -38.04 1.51
CA SER A 76 18.53 -37.32 0.73
C SER A 76 17.35 -38.24 0.41
N TYR A 77 16.14 -37.76 0.65
CA TYR A 77 14.88 -38.42 0.34
C TYR A 77 14.11 -37.55 -0.64
N SER A 78 13.58 -38.15 -1.70
CA SER A 78 12.86 -37.41 -2.73
C SER A 78 11.50 -38.06 -2.96
N TYR A 79 10.47 -37.21 -2.91
CA TYR A 79 9.10 -37.58 -3.21
C TYR A 79 8.63 -36.79 -4.44
N ARG A 80 8.34 -37.51 -5.52
CA ARG A 80 7.76 -36.93 -6.73
C ARG A 80 6.25 -36.97 -6.61
N ILE A 81 5.59 -35.81 -6.67
CA ILE A 81 4.14 -35.72 -6.59
C ILE A 81 3.52 -36.47 -7.79
N PRO A 82 2.70 -37.52 -7.56
CA PRO A 82 2.09 -38.30 -8.63
C PRO A 82 1.23 -37.46 -9.59
N LYS A 83 1.08 -37.95 -10.81
CA LYS A 83 0.17 -37.37 -11.82
C LYS A 83 -1.22 -37.99 -11.72
N GLY A 84 -2.24 -37.26 -12.16
CA GLY A 84 -3.59 -37.79 -12.36
C GLY A 84 -4.55 -37.57 -11.20
N ASP A 85 -4.09 -37.04 -10.06
CA ASP A 85 -4.96 -36.63 -8.96
C ASP A 85 -5.41 -35.17 -9.16
N ALA A 86 -6.72 -34.95 -9.28
CA ALA A 86 -7.28 -33.62 -9.53
C ALA A 86 -6.98 -32.63 -8.40
N ARG A 87 -6.70 -33.11 -7.18
CA ARG A 87 -6.39 -32.28 -6.01
C ARG A 87 -5.01 -31.64 -6.07
N THR A 88 -4.13 -32.05 -7.00
CA THR A 88 -2.83 -31.40 -7.20
C THR A 88 -2.94 -30.04 -7.88
N TRP A 89 -4.13 -29.68 -8.35
CA TRP A 89 -4.41 -28.34 -8.84
C TRP A 89 -4.75 -27.40 -7.68
N LEU A 90 -3.93 -26.38 -7.48
CA LEU A 90 -4.04 -25.42 -6.39
C LEU A 90 -4.48 -24.06 -6.92
N ASP A 91 -5.64 -23.60 -6.47
CA ASP A 91 -6.17 -22.28 -6.83
C ASP A 91 -5.34 -21.14 -6.18
N PRO A 92 -5.41 -19.90 -6.70
CA PRO A 92 -4.73 -18.75 -6.11
C PRO A 92 -5.06 -18.58 -4.62
N GLY A 93 -4.04 -18.36 -3.78
CA GLY A 93 -4.21 -18.19 -2.33
C GLY A 93 -4.66 -19.46 -1.58
N SER A 94 -4.73 -20.61 -2.25
CA SER A 94 -5.16 -21.86 -1.63
C SER A 94 -3.97 -22.65 -1.06
N TYR A 95 -4.28 -23.60 -0.19
CA TYR A 95 -3.33 -24.40 0.57
C TYR A 95 -3.53 -25.89 0.31
N THR A 96 -2.47 -26.68 0.46
CA THR A 96 -2.55 -28.14 0.45
C THR A 96 -1.57 -28.75 1.43
N VAL A 97 -1.99 -29.82 2.10
CA VAL A 97 -1.18 -30.54 3.09
C VAL A 97 -0.69 -31.86 2.52
N PHE A 98 0.58 -32.15 2.75
CA PHE A 98 1.23 -33.44 2.50
C PHE A 98 1.60 -34.06 3.85
N PHE A 99 1.06 -35.24 4.13
CA PHE A 99 1.39 -36.03 5.31
C PHE A 99 2.71 -36.77 5.09
N CYS A 100 3.61 -36.68 6.07
CA CYS A 100 4.98 -37.19 6.02
C CYS A 100 5.13 -38.38 6.96
N GLU A 101 4.66 -39.54 6.51
CA GLU A 101 4.62 -40.74 7.33
C GLU A 101 5.66 -41.81 6.95
N GLY A 102 6.39 -41.61 5.84
CA GLY A 102 7.36 -42.59 5.34
C GLY A 102 6.76 -43.68 4.44
N SER A 103 5.52 -43.53 3.96
CA SER A 103 4.82 -44.53 3.14
C SER A 103 4.04 -43.90 1.99
N GLU A 104 4.16 -44.48 0.79
CA GLU A 104 3.40 -44.05 -0.41
C GLU A 104 2.05 -44.79 -0.56
N THR A 105 1.66 -45.62 0.40
CA THR A 105 0.49 -46.51 0.26
C THR A 105 -0.86 -45.80 0.37
N LYS A 106 -0.89 -44.56 0.89
CA LYS A 106 -2.11 -43.79 1.16
C LYS A 106 -2.44 -42.73 0.10
N GLY A 107 -1.64 -42.63 -0.95
CA GLY A 107 -1.91 -41.80 -2.15
C GLY A 107 -1.05 -40.54 -2.27
N THR A 108 -1.44 -39.65 -3.19
CA THR A 108 -0.69 -38.46 -3.66
C THR A 108 -0.20 -37.50 -2.57
N PHE A 109 -0.91 -37.42 -1.45
CA PHE A 109 -0.62 -36.47 -0.36
C PHE A 109 0.06 -37.15 0.84
N HIS A 110 0.63 -38.34 0.63
CA HIS A 110 1.39 -39.07 1.63
C HIS A 110 2.80 -39.34 1.08
N THR A 111 3.80 -38.75 1.73
CA THR A 111 5.19 -38.79 1.25
C THR A 111 5.91 -40.04 1.75
N ASN A 112 6.96 -40.41 1.04
CA ASN A 112 7.81 -41.57 1.33
C ASN A 112 8.90 -41.32 2.38
N PHE A 113 8.83 -40.19 3.07
CA PHE A 113 9.76 -39.84 4.14
C PHE A 113 9.01 -39.17 5.30
N THR A 114 9.62 -39.18 6.49
CA THR A 114 9.18 -38.34 7.60
C THR A 114 10.00 -37.05 7.65
N LEU A 115 9.51 -36.02 8.34
CA LEU A 115 10.27 -34.79 8.56
C LEU A 115 11.49 -34.95 9.49
N THR A 116 11.70 -36.15 10.07
CA THR A 116 12.91 -36.49 10.84
C THR A 116 13.95 -37.25 10.03
N GLY A 117 13.62 -37.68 8.81
CA GLY A 117 14.47 -38.56 7.99
C GLY A 117 14.44 -40.02 8.41
N GLU A 118 13.46 -40.42 9.23
CA GLU A 118 13.12 -41.81 9.51
C GLU A 118 12.30 -42.41 8.36
N THR A 119 12.36 -43.73 8.19
CA THR A 119 11.61 -44.43 7.14
C THR A 119 10.15 -44.69 7.50
N ALA A 120 9.73 -44.42 8.73
CA ALA A 120 8.35 -44.49 9.18
C ALA A 120 8.13 -43.51 10.34
N ASP A 121 6.98 -42.83 10.36
CA ASP A 121 6.58 -42.01 11.50
C ASP A 121 6.13 -42.93 12.64
N PRO A 122 6.67 -42.77 13.87
CA PRO A 122 6.22 -43.54 15.02
C PRO A 122 4.70 -43.57 15.23
N ALA A 123 3.96 -42.52 14.83
CA ALA A 123 2.50 -42.46 14.91
C ALA A 123 1.77 -43.48 14.03
N THR A 124 2.49 -44.13 13.11
CA THR A 124 1.96 -45.20 12.24
C THR A 124 2.31 -46.61 12.72
N LEU A 125 3.20 -46.73 13.71
CA LEU A 125 3.67 -48.03 14.19
C LEU A 125 2.67 -48.65 15.17
N PRO A 126 2.49 -49.99 15.16
CA PRO A 126 1.65 -50.68 16.13
C PRO A 126 2.08 -50.38 17.57
N GLY A 127 1.11 -50.10 18.45
CA GLY A 127 1.35 -49.80 19.85
C GLY A 127 1.71 -48.33 20.16
N TYR A 128 1.62 -47.44 19.17
CA TYR A 128 1.70 -46.00 19.40
C TYR A 128 0.61 -45.53 20.38
N VAL A 129 1.03 -44.81 21.43
CA VAL A 129 0.17 -44.00 22.27
C VAL A 129 0.70 -42.56 22.19
N PRO A 130 -0.14 -41.52 22.15
CA PRO A 130 0.33 -40.13 22.08
C PRO A 130 1.42 -39.76 23.10
N ASP A 131 1.40 -40.39 24.28
CA ASP A 131 2.33 -40.11 25.38
C ASP A 131 3.64 -40.94 25.29
N SER A 132 3.70 -41.95 24.42
CA SER A 132 4.83 -42.90 24.36
C SER A 132 5.99 -42.45 23.46
N VAL A 133 5.84 -41.35 22.72
CA VAL A 133 6.71 -40.99 21.58
C VAL A 133 7.34 -39.60 21.70
N ASP A 134 7.24 -38.94 22.86
CA ASP A 134 7.95 -37.69 23.12
C ASP A 134 9.44 -37.88 23.42
N ARG A 135 10.12 -38.64 22.54
CA ARG A 135 11.58 -38.77 22.54
C ARG A 135 12.22 -37.44 22.13
N PRO A 136 13.28 -37.00 22.82
CA PRO A 136 14.14 -35.93 22.32
C PRO A 136 14.65 -36.30 20.93
N LEU A 137 14.60 -35.33 20.02
CA LEU A 137 15.19 -35.48 18.70
C LEU A 137 16.65 -35.01 18.74
N PRO A 138 17.53 -35.57 17.88
CA PRO A 138 18.94 -35.19 17.85
C PRO A 138 19.13 -33.74 17.41
N ASP A 139 20.25 -33.13 17.81
CA ASP A 139 20.72 -31.86 17.25
C ASP A 139 21.22 -32.09 15.82
N GLN A 140 20.30 -31.97 14.87
CA GLN A 140 20.50 -32.31 13.47
C GLN A 140 19.67 -31.37 12.60
N LEU A 141 20.34 -30.69 11.68
CA LEU A 141 19.69 -29.86 10.69
C LEU A 141 19.01 -30.73 9.63
N VAL A 142 17.80 -30.31 9.27
CA VAL A 142 17.02 -30.85 8.17
C VAL A 142 16.74 -29.71 7.20
N THR A 143 16.93 -29.99 5.93
CA THR A 143 16.52 -29.10 4.84
C THR A 143 15.37 -29.75 4.09
N LEU A 144 14.26 -29.03 3.97
CA LEU A 144 13.16 -29.38 3.08
C LEU A 144 13.18 -28.40 1.90
N SER A 145 13.18 -28.94 0.69
CA SER A 145 13.13 -28.17 -0.55
C SER A 145 11.93 -28.59 -1.40
N PHE A 146 11.26 -27.61 -2.00
CA PHE A 146 10.24 -27.81 -3.02
C PHE A 146 10.85 -27.45 -4.38
N LEU A 147 10.90 -28.42 -5.29
CA LEU A 147 11.51 -28.28 -6.60
C LEU A 147 10.45 -28.35 -7.70
N ASP A 148 10.72 -27.66 -8.80
CA ASP A 148 9.88 -27.67 -10.00
C ASP A 148 9.77 -29.06 -10.62
N ALA A 149 8.85 -29.22 -11.57
CA ALA A 149 8.59 -30.47 -12.29
C ALA A 149 9.81 -31.04 -13.04
N ASN A 150 10.84 -30.21 -13.26
CA ASN A 150 12.11 -30.65 -13.84
C ASN A 150 13.06 -31.35 -12.84
N GLY A 151 12.72 -31.33 -11.55
CA GLY A 151 13.49 -31.96 -10.48
C GLY A 151 14.86 -31.32 -10.19
N ARG A 152 15.13 -30.11 -10.69
CA ARG A 152 16.40 -29.41 -10.51
C ARG A 152 16.26 -27.99 -9.97
N ASP A 153 15.24 -27.27 -10.44
CA ASP A 153 15.06 -25.89 -10.04
C ASP A 153 14.34 -25.83 -8.69
N THR A 154 15.04 -25.34 -7.66
CA THR A 154 14.45 -25.11 -6.34
C THR A 154 13.51 -23.92 -6.43
N ILE A 155 12.24 -24.15 -6.10
CA ILE A 155 11.22 -23.11 -5.98
C ILE A 155 11.29 -22.49 -4.59
N ASP A 156 11.35 -23.33 -3.56
CA ASP A 156 11.40 -22.87 -2.17
C ASP A 156 12.16 -23.85 -1.28
N LYS A 157 12.68 -23.37 -0.15
CA LYS A 157 13.45 -24.18 0.79
C LYS A 157 13.35 -23.63 2.21
N VAL A 158 13.30 -24.54 3.18
CA VAL A 158 13.34 -24.25 4.61
C VAL A 158 14.31 -25.18 5.31
N THR A 159 15.08 -24.63 6.24
CA THR A 159 15.98 -25.39 7.11
C THR A 159 15.53 -25.25 8.55
N TYR A 160 15.43 -26.36 9.27
CA TYR A 160 15.07 -26.39 10.69
C TYR A 160 15.96 -27.39 11.44
N ASN A 161 16.13 -27.16 12.74
CA ASN A 161 16.83 -28.08 13.62
C ASN A 161 15.82 -29.01 14.31
N LEU A 162 16.09 -30.31 14.30
CA LEU A 162 15.24 -31.32 14.95
C LEU A 162 15.19 -31.14 16.48
N ALA A 163 16.29 -30.73 17.12
CA ALA A 163 16.31 -30.52 18.58
C ALA A 163 15.36 -29.42 19.05
N ASP A 164 15.04 -28.44 18.19
CA ASP A 164 14.16 -27.32 18.53
C ASP A 164 12.66 -27.67 18.43
N GLN A 165 12.34 -28.82 17.84
CA GLN A 165 10.96 -29.20 17.51
C GLN A 165 10.24 -29.80 18.72
N GLN A 166 9.05 -29.27 18.99
CA GLN A 166 8.20 -29.68 20.09
C GLN A 166 6.92 -30.32 19.56
N ALA A 167 6.29 -31.18 20.36
CA ALA A 167 5.01 -31.78 20.01
C ALA A 167 3.94 -30.69 19.85
N ASP A 168 3.14 -30.82 18.80
CA ASP A 168 2.00 -29.97 18.48
C ASP A 168 2.33 -28.48 18.27
N ILE A 169 3.61 -28.12 18.10
CA ILE A 169 4.06 -26.78 17.74
C ILE A 169 4.62 -26.82 16.32
N SER A 170 3.91 -26.20 15.40
CA SER A 170 4.34 -26.05 14.02
C SER A 170 5.27 -24.85 13.84
N ILE A 171 6.10 -24.93 12.80
CA ILE A 171 6.88 -23.81 12.31
C ILE A 171 6.27 -23.33 11.00
N GLY A 172 6.16 -22.02 10.83
CA GLY A 172 5.50 -21.44 9.68
C GLY A 172 6.16 -20.18 9.18
N ARG A 173 5.85 -19.90 7.92
CA ARG A 173 6.20 -18.72 7.17
C ARG A 173 5.47 -17.48 7.73
N ILE A 174 6.21 -16.52 8.26
CA ILE A 174 5.68 -15.24 8.75
C ILE A 174 6.54 -14.08 8.17
N PRO A 175 5.92 -12.95 7.75
CA PRO A 175 6.69 -11.77 7.36
C PRO A 175 7.47 -11.19 8.56
N ALA A 176 8.72 -10.81 8.35
CA ALA A 176 9.50 -10.15 9.39
C ALA A 176 8.91 -8.77 9.75
N ASP A 177 8.74 -8.51 11.05
CA ASP A 177 8.22 -7.24 11.55
C ASP A 177 9.17 -6.06 11.22
N ASP A 178 10.48 -6.29 11.28
CA ASP A 178 11.51 -5.25 11.18
C ASP A 178 12.08 -5.05 9.76
N ALA A 179 11.77 -5.95 8.83
CA ALA A 179 12.33 -5.95 7.48
C ALA A 179 11.25 -6.32 6.44
N PRO A 180 10.59 -5.32 5.83
CA PRO A 180 9.57 -5.55 4.81
C PRO A 180 10.13 -6.40 3.65
N GLY A 181 9.52 -7.56 3.41
CA GLY A 181 9.93 -8.49 2.35
C GLY A 181 10.87 -9.61 2.80
N GLN A 182 11.38 -9.58 4.03
CA GLN A 182 12.05 -10.74 4.60
C GLN A 182 11.01 -11.72 5.15
N ILE A 183 11.16 -12.98 4.79
CA ILE A 183 10.31 -14.08 5.26
C ILE A 183 11.08 -14.83 6.34
N LEU A 184 10.47 -15.02 7.50
CA LEU A 184 11.00 -15.81 8.60
C LEU A 184 10.20 -17.10 8.74
N PHE A 185 10.90 -18.22 8.95
CA PHE A 185 10.28 -19.45 9.41
C PHE A 185 10.45 -19.54 10.93
N THR A 186 9.35 -19.46 11.67
CA THR A 186 9.38 -19.41 13.13
C THR A 186 8.27 -20.27 13.73
N LYS A 187 8.37 -20.55 15.03
CA LYS A 187 7.35 -21.29 15.80
C LYS A 187 6.05 -20.49 15.80
N LEU A 188 4.96 -21.14 15.42
CA LEU A 188 3.63 -20.54 15.43
C LEU A 188 3.01 -20.64 16.83
N THR A 189 2.14 -19.69 17.16
CA THR A 189 1.34 -19.72 18.40
C THR A 189 0.22 -20.75 18.34
N SER A 190 -0.25 -21.05 17.13
CA SER A 190 -1.26 -22.04 16.84
C SER A 190 -1.00 -22.64 15.46
N THR A 191 -1.33 -23.90 15.29
CA THR A 191 -1.18 -24.63 14.03
C THR A 191 -2.35 -24.33 13.10
N THR A 192 -2.06 -24.03 11.83
CA THR A 192 -3.02 -23.42 10.90
C THR A 192 -3.17 -24.19 9.59
N PRO A 193 -3.59 -25.48 9.62
CA PRO A 193 -3.77 -26.23 8.39
C PRO A 193 -4.87 -25.60 7.53
N PHE A 194 -4.59 -25.50 6.24
CA PHE A 194 -5.39 -24.87 5.19
C PHE A 194 -5.68 -23.38 5.41
N ALA A 195 -4.85 -22.68 6.18
CA ALA A 195 -5.09 -21.29 6.56
C ALA A 195 -3.80 -20.46 6.60
N THR A 196 -3.96 -19.16 6.82
CA THR A 196 -2.83 -18.24 7.00
C THR A 196 -2.20 -18.41 8.39
N ASN A 197 -0.86 -18.37 8.45
CA ASN A 197 -0.10 -18.42 9.69
C ASN A 197 -0.28 -17.16 10.56
N ILE A 198 -0.79 -16.08 9.98
CA ILE A 198 -1.07 -14.82 10.69
C ILE A 198 -2.46 -14.95 11.32
N THR A 199 -2.54 -15.58 12.48
CA THR A 199 -3.79 -15.79 13.23
C THR A 199 -4.31 -14.50 13.86
N ASN A 200 -3.40 -13.66 14.33
CA ASN A 200 -3.72 -12.32 14.81
C ASN A 200 -3.20 -11.30 13.80
N PRO A 201 -4.06 -10.44 13.23
CA PRO A 201 -3.59 -9.38 12.34
C PRO A 201 -2.58 -8.50 13.10
N PRO A 202 -1.47 -8.09 12.46
CA PRO A 202 -0.52 -7.21 13.11
C PRO A 202 -1.24 -5.94 13.54
N MET A 203 -1.10 -5.56 14.81
CA MET A 203 -1.79 -4.37 15.31
C MET A 203 -1.43 -3.16 14.45
N PRO A 204 -2.42 -2.39 13.97
CA PRO A 204 -2.16 -1.28 13.09
C PRO A 204 -1.28 -0.24 13.81
N LYS A 205 -0.46 0.50 13.05
CA LYS A 205 0.55 1.42 13.63
C LYS A 205 -0.05 2.42 14.61
N HIS A 206 -1.25 2.93 14.34
CA HIS A 206 -1.95 3.86 15.24
C HIS A 206 -2.31 3.21 16.58
N GLU A 207 -2.59 1.91 16.61
CA GLU A 207 -2.92 1.18 17.82
C GLU A 207 -1.67 0.86 18.65
N LYS A 208 -0.56 0.50 17.98
CA LYS A 208 0.76 0.43 18.62
C LYS A 208 1.13 1.78 19.25
N MET A 209 0.86 2.89 18.56
CA MET A 209 1.10 4.24 19.09
C MET A 209 0.17 4.59 20.25
N ARG A 210 -1.13 4.23 20.18
CA ARG A 210 -2.09 4.42 21.27
C ARG A 210 -1.70 3.67 22.54
N LEU A 211 -1.16 2.46 22.40
CA LEU A 211 -0.67 1.67 23.54
C LEU A 211 0.63 2.24 24.11
N ALA A 212 1.52 2.77 23.25
CA ALA A 212 2.77 3.40 23.67
C ALA A 212 2.55 4.76 24.36
N ASP A 213 1.50 5.48 24.00
CA ASP A 213 1.13 6.77 24.60
C ASP A 213 -0.36 6.80 25.02
N PRO A 214 -0.69 6.23 26.19
CA PRO A 214 -2.07 6.16 26.69
C PRO A 214 -2.71 7.54 26.92
N HIS A 215 -1.91 8.56 27.20
CA HIS A 215 -2.38 9.92 27.48
C HIS A 215 -2.39 10.83 26.24
N GLY A 216 -1.80 10.41 25.12
CA GLY A 216 -1.77 11.16 23.85
C GLY A 216 -0.82 12.37 23.83
N ILE A 217 0.12 12.47 24.77
CA ILE A 217 1.02 13.62 24.88
C ILE A 217 2.00 13.68 23.68
N SER A 218 2.55 12.54 23.27
CA SER A 218 3.47 12.47 22.12
C SER A 218 2.78 12.80 20.80
N MET A 219 1.53 12.37 20.63
CA MET A 219 0.73 12.67 19.44
C MET A 219 0.44 14.17 19.32
N THR A 220 0.09 14.83 20.43
CA THR A 220 -0.20 16.27 20.43
C THR A 220 1.05 17.12 20.21
N VAL A 221 2.16 16.79 20.86
CA VAL A 221 3.43 17.52 20.70
C VAL A 221 3.95 17.44 19.27
N THR A 222 3.91 16.25 18.65
CA THR A 222 4.35 16.10 17.25
C THR A 222 3.44 16.85 16.27
N ALA A 223 2.12 16.81 16.46
CA ALA A 223 1.17 17.58 15.64
C ALA A 223 1.41 19.09 15.72
N VAL A 224 1.57 19.62 16.95
CA VAL A 224 1.87 21.05 17.18
C VAL A 224 3.22 21.41 16.55
N ALA A 225 4.26 20.59 16.73
CA ALA A 225 5.57 20.83 16.17
C ALA A 225 5.55 20.93 14.63
N VAL A 226 4.80 20.06 13.94
CA VAL A 226 4.69 20.09 12.47
C VAL A 226 4.01 21.38 12.00
N VAL A 227 2.94 21.82 12.68
CA VAL A 227 2.23 23.06 12.33
C VAL A 227 3.14 24.29 12.51
N PHE A 228 3.84 24.38 13.64
CA PHE A 228 4.80 25.48 13.85
C PHE A 228 5.94 25.45 12.83
N SER A 229 6.44 24.26 12.50
CA SER A 229 7.49 24.10 11.47
C SER A 229 7.01 24.60 10.10
N ALA A 230 5.78 24.28 9.72
CA ALA A 230 5.16 24.76 8.48
C ALA A 230 4.99 26.29 8.45
N LEU A 231 4.52 26.88 9.56
CA LEU A 231 4.37 28.33 9.70
C LEU A 231 5.73 29.07 9.64
N ILE A 232 6.76 28.51 10.28
CA ILE A 232 8.12 29.05 10.24
C ILE A 232 8.68 29.00 8.81
N LEU A 233 8.50 27.88 8.09
CA LEU A 233 8.91 27.77 6.69
C LEU A 233 8.20 28.80 5.80
N LEU A 234 6.89 29.00 6.00
CA LEU A 234 6.12 30.00 5.27
C LEU A 234 6.62 31.43 5.57
N TYR A 235 6.88 31.74 6.84
CA TYR A 235 7.47 33.02 7.25
C TYR A 235 8.84 33.26 6.59
N LEU A 236 9.72 32.26 6.61
CA LEU A 236 11.05 32.36 5.99
C LEU A 236 10.95 32.58 4.47
N ALA A 237 9.98 31.96 3.80
CA ALA A 237 9.74 32.17 2.37
C ALA A 237 9.34 33.62 2.07
N PHE A 238 8.38 34.19 2.81
CA PHE A 238 7.99 35.59 2.63
C PHE A 238 9.11 36.56 3.00
N TRP A 239 9.88 36.26 4.05
CA TRP A 239 11.03 37.07 4.45
C TRP A 239 12.13 37.08 3.38
N ALA A 240 12.42 35.93 2.77
CA ALA A 240 13.39 35.82 1.67
C ALA A 240 12.92 36.59 0.43
N LEU A 241 11.65 36.45 0.04
CA LEU A 241 11.05 37.19 -1.07
C LEU A 241 11.10 38.71 -0.84
N GLY A 242 10.78 39.17 0.37
CA GLY A 242 10.86 40.57 0.75
C GLY A 242 12.28 41.14 0.62
N LYS A 243 13.28 40.42 1.13
CA LYS A 243 14.69 40.83 0.99
C LYS A 243 15.15 40.85 -0.47
N LEU A 244 14.74 39.88 -1.28
CA LEU A 244 15.08 39.81 -2.71
C LEU A 244 14.50 41.02 -3.47
N MET A 245 13.24 41.37 -3.22
CA MET A 245 12.61 42.53 -3.85
C MET A 245 13.30 43.85 -3.48
N ILE A 246 13.67 44.02 -2.20
CA ILE A 246 14.43 45.21 -1.75
C ILE A 246 15.81 45.26 -2.45
N HIS A 247 16.48 44.12 -2.61
CA HIS A 247 17.78 44.05 -3.27
C HIS A 247 17.69 44.40 -4.77
N ILE A 248 16.67 43.87 -5.47
CA ILE A 248 16.42 44.18 -6.90
C ILE A 248 16.07 45.67 -7.07
N ALA A 249 15.21 46.23 -6.19
CA ALA A 249 14.83 47.64 -6.23
C ALA A 249 16.02 48.58 -6.03
N LYS A 250 16.92 48.26 -5.08
CA LYS A 250 18.17 49.02 -4.88
C LYS A 250 19.08 48.96 -6.11
N ARG A 251 19.21 47.78 -6.73
CA ARG A 251 20.03 47.59 -7.94
C ARG A 251 19.48 48.36 -9.15
N ASN A 252 18.16 48.44 -9.29
CA ASN A 252 17.52 49.21 -10.37
C ASN A 252 17.62 50.73 -10.15
N LYS A 253 17.50 51.21 -8.90
CA LYS A 253 17.73 52.64 -8.57
C LYS A 253 19.17 53.08 -8.85
N GLN A 254 20.15 52.23 -8.55
CA GLN A 254 21.57 52.50 -8.86
C GLN A 254 21.86 52.55 -10.37
N LYS A 255 21.14 51.75 -11.17
CA LYS A 255 21.22 51.81 -12.65
C LYS A 255 20.54 53.06 -13.21
N ALA A 256 19.45 53.52 -12.63
CA ALA A 256 18.77 54.76 -13.03
C ALA A 256 19.55 56.04 -12.66
N SER A 257 20.35 56.01 -11.59
CA SER A 257 21.26 57.11 -11.23
C SER A 257 22.56 57.16 -12.07
N GLY A 258 22.76 56.22 -13.00
CA GLY A 258 23.95 56.14 -13.85
C GLY A 258 23.95 57.04 -15.09
N THR A 259 22.98 57.94 -15.25
CA THR A 259 22.87 58.78 -16.47
C THR A 259 22.44 60.23 -16.19
N ALA A 260 22.98 60.86 -15.16
CA ALA A 260 22.91 62.32 -15.02
C ALA A 260 24.17 62.85 -14.34
N THR A 261 25.01 63.52 -15.13
CA THR A 261 26.14 64.31 -14.65
C THR A 261 25.70 65.70 -14.20
N VAL A 262 26.33 66.16 -13.11
CA VAL A 262 26.52 67.54 -12.61
C VAL A 262 25.50 68.12 -11.61
N ALA A 263 25.82 68.02 -10.31
CA ALA A 263 26.03 69.14 -9.35
C ALA A 263 26.21 68.60 -7.89
N PRO A 264 26.93 69.29 -6.98
CA PRO A 264 27.28 68.78 -5.64
C PRO A 264 26.11 68.82 -4.62
N PRO A 265 26.23 68.13 -3.46
CA PRO A 265 25.09 67.52 -2.79
C PRO A 265 24.42 68.42 -1.76
N VAL A 266 23.09 68.56 -1.83
CA VAL A 266 22.29 68.89 -0.64
C VAL A 266 22.08 67.58 0.12
N LYS A 267 22.68 67.48 1.31
CA LYS A 267 22.44 66.38 2.25
C LYS A 267 21.00 66.45 2.76
N ILE A 268 20.07 65.84 2.04
CA ILE A 268 18.77 65.48 2.61
C ILE A 268 18.95 64.09 3.21
N LYS A 269 18.89 64.02 4.54
CA LYS A 269 18.77 62.76 5.28
C LYS A 269 17.47 62.09 4.84
N ASN A 270 17.56 61.17 3.89
CA ASN A 270 16.44 60.31 3.49
C ASN A 270 16.30 59.17 4.50
N GLU A 271 15.82 59.51 5.69
CA GLU A 271 15.08 58.58 6.52
C GLU A 271 13.73 58.34 5.82
N GLY A 272 13.19 57.11 5.91
CA GLY A 272 12.09 56.58 5.09
C GLY A 272 10.72 57.25 5.19
N ALA A 273 10.65 58.55 5.50
CA ALA A 273 9.45 59.37 5.60
C ALA A 273 8.84 59.76 4.23
N ILE A 274 9.59 59.61 3.13
CA ILE A 274 9.17 60.09 1.80
C ILE A 274 7.88 59.37 1.32
N VAL A 275 7.77 58.05 1.53
CA VAL A 275 6.61 57.27 1.04
C VAL A 275 5.30 57.62 1.76
N GLY A 276 5.36 58.03 3.04
CA GLY A 276 4.16 58.37 3.81
C GLY A 276 3.56 59.72 3.42
N ALA A 277 4.40 60.73 3.18
CA ALA A 277 3.97 62.07 2.81
C ALA A 277 3.34 62.10 1.41
N GLU A 278 3.92 61.36 0.47
CA GLU A 278 3.42 61.26 -0.90
C GLU A 278 2.05 60.56 -0.94
N ILE A 279 1.88 59.46 -0.20
CA ILE A 279 0.60 58.75 -0.09
C ILE A 279 -0.45 59.63 0.61
N ALA A 280 -0.07 60.36 1.67
CA ALA A 280 -0.97 61.28 2.35
C ALA A 280 -1.41 62.43 1.44
N ALA A 281 -0.50 62.98 0.63
CA ALA A 281 -0.82 64.03 -0.34
C ALA A 281 -1.76 63.52 -1.45
N ILE A 282 -1.51 62.32 -1.99
CA ILE A 282 -2.38 61.68 -2.98
C ILE A 282 -3.78 61.40 -2.39
N GLY A 283 -3.84 60.87 -1.17
CA GLY A 283 -5.09 60.62 -0.47
C GLY A 283 -5.89 61.89 -0.19
N MET A 284 -5.21 62.97 0.23
CA MET A 284 -5.83 64.28 0.44
C MET A 284 -6.37 64.88 -0.86
N ALA A 285 -5.61 64.78 -1.96
CA ALA A 285 -6.05 65.27 -3.25
C ALA A 285 -7.30 64.52 -3.78
N LEU A 286 -7.35 63.20 -3.63
CA LEU A 286 -8.52 62.39 -4.00
C LEU A 286 -9.76 62.73 -3.16
N LYS A 287 -9.57 62.96 -1.86
CA LYS A 287 -10.66 63.33 -0.95
C LYS A 287 -11.25 64.70 -1.31
N MET A 288 -10.39 65.68 -1.58
CA MET A 288 -10.82 67.01 -2.04
C MET A 288 -11.60 66.92 -3.36
N TYR A 289 -11.10 66.15 -4.34
CA TYR A 289 -11.81 65.95 -5.60
C TYR A 289 -13.18 65.29 -5.43
N GLN A 290 -13.29 64.28 -4.56
CA GLN A 290 -14.59 63.64 -4.26
C GLN A 290 -15.56 64.59 -3.57
N ASP A 291 -15.11 65.37 -2.60
CA ASP A 291 -15.97 66.34 -1.91
C ASP A 291 -16.47 67.44 -2.86
N GLU A 292 -15.67 67.81 -3.88
CA GLU A 292 -16.05 68.78 -4.92
C GLU A 292 -17.03 68.22 -5.95
N MET A 293 -17.06 66.90 -6.16
CA MET A 293 -18.03 66.24 -7.07
C MET A 293 -19.40 65.96 -6.45
N HIS A 294 -19.53 66.07 -5.13
CA HIS A 294 -20.82 65.90 -4.45
C HIS A 294 -21.55 67.25 -4.39
N ASP A 295 -22.58 67.41 -5.23
CA ASP A 295 -23.50 68.54 -5.14
C ASP A 295 -24.12 68.58 -3.72
N ILE A 296 -23.92 69.69 -3.02
CA ILE A 296 -24.55 69.91 -1.70
C ILE A 296 -26.05 70.15 -1.97
N GLU A 297 -26.86 69.11 -1.82
CA GLU A 297 -28.30 69.21 -2.02
C GLU A 297 -28.90 70.26 -1.05
N SER A 298 -29.48 71.33 -1.59
CA SER A 298 -30.20 72.31 -0.76
C SER A 298 -31.43 71.64 -0.15
N HIS A 299 -31.52 71.57 1.18
CA HIS A 299 -32.64 70.96 1.91
C HIS A 299 -33.98 71.73 1.82
N VAL A 300 -34.14 72.62 0.84
CA VAL A 300 -35.34 73.42 0.61
C VAL A 300 -36.14 72.84 -0.55
N LEU A 301 -37.15 72.03 -0.23
CA LEU A 301 -38.11 71.50 -1.20
C LEU A 301 -39.10 72.60 -1.63
N THR A 302 -38.89 73.24 -2.78
CA THR A 302 -39.89 74.13 -3.40
C THR A 302 -40.85 73.31 -4.28
N ILE A 303 -41.98 72.87 -3.70
CA ILE A 303 -43.01 72.14 -4.44
C ILE A 303 -43.85 73.14 -5.25
N ASN A 304 -43.57 73.23 -6.54
CA ASN A 304 -44.41 74.01 -7.46
C ASN A 304 -45.62 73.16 -7.87
N ARG A 305 -46.81 73.45 -7.30
CA ARG A 305 -48.03 72.71 -7.63
C ARG A 305 -48.55 73.12 -9.01
N VAL A 306 -48.17 72.36 -10.03
CA VAL A 306 -48.81 72.44 -11.35
C VAL A 306 -50.11 71.62 -11.29
N ALA A 307 -51.26 72.27 -11.53
CA ALA A 307 -52.53 71.58 -11.72
C ALA A 307 -52.45 70.76 -13.02
N LYS A 308 -52.18 69.46 -12.91
CA LYS A 308 -52.18 68.55 -14.07
C LYS A 308 -53.62 68.38 -14.56
N ALA A 309 -53.98 69.10 -15.62
CA ALA A 309 -55.07 68.65 -16.50
C ALA A 309 -54.65 67.28 -17.07
N TYR A 310 -55.52 66.29 -16.92
CA TYR A 310 -55.30 64.88 -17.29
C TYR A 310 -54.48 64.71 -18.58
N SER A 311 -53.37 63.96 -18.53
CA SER A 311 -52.70 63.51 -19.75
C SER A 311 -53.35 62.20 -20.23
N PRO A 312 -53.67 62.04 -21.52
CA PRO A 312 -54.49 60.92 -22.00
C PRO A 312 -53.76 59.58 -22.02
N TRP A 313 -52.44 59.58 -21.78
CA TRP A 313 -51.54 58.42 -21.99
C TRP A 313 -51.85 57.24 -21.05
N SER A 314 -52.54 57.46 -19.94
CA SER A 314 -52.94 56.40 -19.00
C SER A 314 -54.46 56.35 -18.78
N SER A 315 -55.26 56.60 -19.82
CA SER A 315 -56.71 56.45 -19.73
C SER A 315 -57.14 55.00 -20.02
N LYS A 316 -57.53 54.26 -18.97
CA LYS A 316 -57.99 52.84 -19.05
C LYS A 316 -59.30 52.62 -19.81
N ILE A 317 -59.87 53.67 -20.41
CA ILE A 317 -61.14 53.66 -21.16
C ILE A 317 -61.01 53.12 -22.59
N TYR A 318 -59.80 53.02 -23.15
CA TYR A 318 -59.58 52.46 -24.50
C TYR A 318 -59.28 50.94 -24.52
N GLY A 319 -59.24 50.28 -23.36
CA GLY A 319 -58.77 48.89 -23.22
C GLY A 319 -59.85 47.82 -23.03
N LEU A 320 -61.14 48.13 -23.20
CA LEU A 320 -62.22 47.15 -23.08
C LEU A 320 -62.85 46.88 -24.45
N SER A 321 -62.62 45.66 -24.94
CA SER A 321 -63.18 45.07 -26.14
C SER A 321 -64.71 45.14 -26.15
N GLN A 322 -65.26 45.54 -27.29
CA GLN A 322 -66.71 45.50 -27.56
C GLN A 322 -67.23 44.06 -27.53
N PRO A 323 -68.38 43.77 -26.89
CA PRO A 323 -69.00 42.46 -27.00
C PRO A 323 -69.62 42.26 -28.39
N LEU A 324 -69.30 41.13 -29.03
CA LEU A 324 -69.90 40.67 -30.29
C LEU A 324 -71.43 40.57 -30.14
N ARG A 325 -72.16 41.23 -31.05
CA ARG A 325 -73.61 41.29 -31.07
C ARG A 325 -74.14 40.26 -32.08
N LYS A 326 -74.80 39.22 -31.55
CA LYS A 326 -75.61 38.15 -32.17
C LYS A 326 -75.11 37.54 -33.49
#